data_AF-A0A379TIB5-F1
#
_entry.id   AF-A0A379TIB5-F1
#
_cell.length_a   1.000
_cell.length_b   1.000
_cell.length_c   1.000
_cell.angle_alpha   90.00
_cell.angle_beta   90.00
_cell.angle_gamma   90.00
#
_symmetry.space_group_name_H-M   'P 1'
#
loop_
_entity.id
_entity.type
_entity.pdbx_description
1 polymer ?
#
loop_
_entity_poly.entity_id
_entity_poly.type
_entity_poly.pdbx_seq_one_letter_code
_entity_poly.pdbx_strand_id
1 'polypeptide(L)'
;MGEDKTEYYLLTSDYVSVGSFEGESILKVEPQALTLLAQQAFHDASFMLRPEHQQQVASILHDPEASENDKYVALQFLRNSDIAAKGVLPTCQDTGTAIIMG
;
A
#
# COMPACT_ATOMS: atom_id res chain seq x y z
N MET A 1 8.15 13.97 11.74
CA MET A 1 7.90 12.55 11.41
C MET A 1 8.10 11.76 12.69
N GLY A 2 7.14 10.89 13.04
CA GLY A 2 7.28 9.99 14.19
C GLY A 2 8.19 8.80 13.85
N GLU A 3 8.28 7.84 14.76
CA GLU A 3 8.97 6.56 14.51
C GLU A 3 8.31 5.82 13.33
N ASP A 4 9.14 5.34 12.39
CA ASP A 4 8.67 4.52 11.28
C ASP A 4 8.47 3.07 11.76
N LYS A 5 7.21 2.62 11.73
CA LYS A 5 6.80 1.25 12.07
C LYS A 5 6.35 0.46 10.84
N THR A 6 6.63 0.98 9.65
CA THR A 6 6.21 0.39 8.38
C THR A 6 7.04 -0.85 8.08
N GLU A 7 6.39 -1.93 7.70
CA GLU A 7 7.05 -3.11 7.15
C GLU A 7 7.28 -2.93 5.66
N TYR A 8 8.51 -3.23 5.20
CA TYR A 8 8.89 -3.14 3.80
C TYR A 8 9.22 -4.52 3.25
N TYR A 9 8.87 -4.77 2.00
CA TYR A 9 9.32 -5.94 1.25
C TYR A 9 10.27 -5.53 0.14
N LEU A 10 11.23 -6.40 -0.18
CA LEU A 10 12.17 -6.16 -1.26
C LEU A 10 11.50 -6.42 -2.61
N LEU A 11 11.39 -5.37 -3.44
CA LEU A 11 10.85 -5.48 -4.79
C LEU A 11 11.90 -5.99 -5.79
N THR A 12 13.11 -5.42 -5.76
CA THR A 12 14.26 -5.82 -6.59
C THR A 12 15.55 -5.23 -6.03
N SER A 13 16.69 -5.77 -6.45
CA SER A 13 18.04 -5.22 -6.21
C SER A 13 18.76 -4.79 -7.50
N ASP A 14 18.13 -4.89 -8.67
CA ASP A 14 18.84 -4.86 -9.96
C ASP A 14 19.30 -3.46 -10.39
N TYR A 15 18.56 -2.42 -10.02
CA TYR A 15 18.73 -1.05 -10.55
C TYR A 15 19.55 -0.13 -9.65
N VAL A 16 20.23 -0.71 -8.66
CA VAL A 16 21.03 0.04 -7.68
C VAL A 16 22.47 -0.45 -7.70
N SER A 17 23.41 0.50 -7.63
CA SER A 17 24.83 0.19 -7.50
C SER A 17 25.54 1.27 -6.70
N VAL A 18 26.73 0.94 -6.20
CA VAL A 18 27.60 1.90 -5.50
C VAL A 18 28.67 2.38 -6.46
N GLY A 19 28.78 3.70 -6.60
CA GLY A 19 29.87 4.37 -7.30
C GLY A 19 30.76 5.17 -6.34
N SER A 20 31.79 5.82 -6.88
CA SER A 20 32.57 6.82 -6.15
C SER A 20 32.55 8.16 -6.90
N PHE A 21 32.42 9.25 -6.15
CA PHE A 21 32.53 10.61 -6.63
C PHE A 21 33.29 11.44 -5.60
N GLU A 22 34.39 12.09 -6.02
CA GLU A 22 35.27 12.89 -5.13
C GLU A 22 35.78 12.14 -3.88
N GLY A 23 35.97 10.81 -4.00
CA GLY A 23 36.42 9.97 -2.88
C GLY A 23 35.30 9.49 -1.95
N GLU A 24 34.06 9.97 -2.14
CA GLU A 24 32.88 9.56 -1.38
C GLU A 24 32.12 8.45 -2.12
N SER A 25 31.47 7.55 -1.36
CA SER A 25 30.57 6.54 -1.93
C SER A 25 29.22 7.15 -2.27
N ILE A 26 28.74 6.92 -3.50
CA ILE A 26 27.44 7.39 -3.95
C ILE A 26 26.55 6.23 -4.36
N LEU A 27 25.24 6.33 -4.08
CA LEU A 27 24.24 5.40 -4.60
C LEU A 27 23.83 5.85 -5.99
N LYS A 28 24.03 4.97 -6.97
CA LYS A 28 23.50 5.14 -8.32
C LYS A 28 22.19 4.38 -8.42
N VAL A 29 21.14 5.09 -8.82
CA VAL A 29 19.80 4.54 -9.04
C VAL A 29 19.44 4.76 -10.50
N GLU A 30 19.15 3.68 -11.23
CA GLU A 30 18.68 3.80 -12.61
C GLU A 30 17.23 4.29 -12.64
N PRO A 31 16.82 5.14 -13.61
CA PRO A 31 15.44 5.64 -13.72
C PRO A 31 14.38 4.53 -13.75
N GLN A 32 14.73 3.36 -14.27
CA GLN A 32 13.89 2.16 -14.33
C GLN A 32 13.46 1.71 -12.93
N ALA A 33 14.29 1.92 -11.90
CA ALA A 33 13.92 1.66 -10.52
C ALA A 33 12.69 2.45 -10.10
N LEU A 34 12.62 3.72 -10.50
CA LEU A 34 11.51 4.62 -10.16
C LEU A 34 10.23 4.22 -10.91
N THR A 35 10.36 3.81 -12.17
CA THR A 35 9.24 3.28 -12.96
C THR A 35 8.66 2.02 -12.32
N LEU A 36 9.51 1.05 -11.97
CA LEU A 36 9.10 -0.19 -11.33
C LEU A 36 8.45 0.06 -9.96
N LEU A 37 9.08 0.91 -9.14
CA LEU A 37 8.57 1.27 -7.81
C LEU A 37 7.19 1.92 -7.90
N ALA A 38 7.02 2.90 -8.78
CA ALA A 38 5.73 3.58 -8.95
C ALA A 38 4.66 2.61 -9.46
N GLN A 39 4.97 1.78 -10.45
CA GLN A 39 4.02 0.79 -10.98
C GLN A 39 3.55 -0.17 -9.89
N GLN A 40 4.48 -0.74 -9.11
CA GLN A 40 4.12 -1.65 -8.02
C GLN A 40 3.35 -0.95 -6.91
N ALA A 41 3.76 0.25 -6.52
CA ALA A 41 3.10 1.00 -5.45
C ALA A 41 1.65 1.36 -5.81
N PHE A 42 1.39 1.80 -7.05
CA PHE A 42 0.02 2.12 -7.48
C PHE A 42 -0.85 0.87 -7.68
N HIS A 43 -0.25 -0.26 -8.08
CA HIS A 43 -0.95 -1.54 -8.06
C HIS A 43 -1.38 -1.87 -6.62
N ASP A 44 -0.44 -1.94 -5.69
CA ASP A 44 -0.71 -2.36 -4.31
C ASP A 44 -1.69 -1.40 -3.61
N ALA A 45 -1.55 -0.08 -3.82
CA ALA A 45 -2.48 0.90 -3.26
C ALA A 45 -3.91 0.77 -3.80
N SER A 46 -4.09 0.25 -5.02
CA SER A 46 -5.42 0.08 -5.62
C SER A 46 -6.12 -1.20 -5.15
N PHE A 47 -5.36 -2.23 -4.82
CA PHE A 47 -5.89 -3.58 -4.53
C PHE A 47 -5.74 -4.01 -3.06
N MET A 48 -4.87 -3.35 -2.28
CA MET A 48 -4.55 -3.74 -0.92
C MET A 48 -4.69 -2.55 0.03
N LEU A 49 -5.04 -2.86 1.27
CA LEU A 49 -5.13 -1.90 2.37
C LEU A 49 -4.22 -2.36 3.51
N ARG A 50 -3.82 -1.41 4.36
CA ARG A 50 -2.98 -1.71 5.52
C ARG A 50 -3.72 -2.66 6.48
N PRO A 51 -3.02 -3.64 7.09
CA PRO A 51 -3.63 -4.56 8.04
C PRO A 51 -4.32 -3.85 9.21
N GLU A 52 -3.72 -2.77 9.72
CA GLU A 52 -4.30 -1.97 10.82
C GLU A 52 -5.67 -1.41 10.45
N HIS A 53 -5.84 -0.89 9.23
CA HIS A 53 -7.14 -0.39 8.78
C HIS A 53 -8.18 -1.52 8.69
N GLN A 54 -7.80 -2.67 8.14
CA GLN A 54 -8.70 -3.83 8.07
C GLN A 54 -9.12 -4.32 9.46
N GLN A 55 -8.20 -4.31 10.43
CA GLN A 55 -8.49 -4.67 11.81
C GLN A 55 -9.46 -3.67 12.47
N GLN A 56 -9.30 -2.38 12.20
CA GLN A 56 -10.24 -1.34 12.65
C GLN A 56 -11.64 -1.53 12.07
N VAL A 57 -11.75 -1.88 10.79
CA VAL A 57 -13.07 -2.18 10.17
C VAL A 57 -13.65 -3.46 10.76
N ALA A 58 -12.83 -4.50 10.97
CA ALA A 58 -13.27 -5.75 11.55
C ALA A 58 -13.74 -5.62 13.00
N SER A 59 -13.15 -4.72 13.80
CA SER A 59 -13.57 -4.54 15.19
C SER A 59 -15.01 -4.03 15.33
N ILE A 60 -15.55 -3.33 14.32
CA ILE A 60 -16.96 -2.90 14.27
C ILE A 60 -17.91 -4.09 14.37
N LEU A 61 -17.55 -5.25 13.83
CA LEU A 61 -18.39 -6.45 13.87
C LEU A 61 -18.56 -7.02 15.29
N HIS A 62 -17.62 -6.70 16.19
CA HIS A 62 -17.60 -7.19 17.57
C HIS A 62 -17.99 -6.12 18.59
N ASP A 63 -18.21 -4.88 18.13
CA ASP A 63 -18.61 -3.77 18.99
C ASP A 63 -20.08 -3.91 19.41
N PRO A 64 -20.37 -4.03 20.73
CA PRO A 64 -21.74 -4.09 21.22
C PRO A 64 -22.52 -2.79 21.04
N GLU A 65 -21.85 -1.64 20.87
CA GLU A 65 -22.47 -0.34 20.66
C GLU A 65 -22.73 -0.03 19.17
N ALA A 66 -22.13 -0.80 18.26
CA ALA A 66 -22.32 -0.63 16.82
C ALA A 66 -23.73 -1.05 16.38
N SER A 67 -24.35 -0.22 15.53
CA SER A 67 -25.65 -0.54 14.96
C SER A 67 -25.55 -1.69 13.96
N GLU A 68 -26.69 -2.31 13.65
CA GLU A 68 -26.76 -3.35 12.61
C GLU A 68 -26.31 -2.81 11.24
N ASN A 69 -26.56 -1.53 10.96
CA ASN A 69 -26.12 -0.90 9.72
C ASN A 69 -24.60 -0.73 9.69
N ASP A 70 -23.97 -0.35 10.80
CA ASP A 70 -22.50 -0.23 10.89
C ASP A 70 -21.85 -1.59 10.63
N LYS A 71 -22.37 -2.64 11.26
CA LYS A 71 -21.89 -4.02 11.06
C LYS A 71 -22.09 -4.50 9.62
N TYR A 72 -23.24 -4.19 9.02
CA TYR A 72 -23.52 -4.53 7.63
C TYR A 72 -22.53 -3.85 6.68
N VAL A 73 -22.30 -2.54 6.85
CA VAL A 73 -21.38 -1.76 6.02
C VAL A 73 -19.95 -2.25 6.19
N ALA A 74 -19.49 -2.48 7.43
CA ALA A 74 -18.17 -3.03 7.71
C ALA A 74 -17.95 -4.38 7.01
N LEU A 75 -18.94 -5.28 7.06
CA LEU A 75 -18.87 -6.56 6.37
C LEU A 75 -18.75 -6.41 4.84
N GLN A 76 -19.45 -5.43 4.24
CA GLN A 76 -19.30 -5.17 2.80
C GLN A 76 -17.90 -4.65 2.45
N PHE A 77 -17.32 -3.76 3.25
CA PHE A 77 -15.95 -3.29 3.03
C PHE A 77 -14.91 -4.41 3.12
N LEU A 78 -15.04 -5.32 4.10
CA LEU A 78 -14.15 -6.46 4.24
C LEU A 78 -14.27 -7.43 3.05
N ARG A 79 -15.50 -7.71 2.59
CA ARG A 79 -15.75 -8.55 1.40
C ARG A 79 -15.21 -7.91 0.12
N ASN A 80 -15.40 -6.61 -0.03
CA ASN A 80 -14.83 -5.86 -1.15
C ASN A 80 -13.31 -5.94 -1.16
N SER A 81 -12.69 -5.84 0.03
CA SER A 81 -11.23 -5.97 0.17
C SER A 81 -10.72 -7.37 -0.19
N ASP A 82 -11.42 -8.45 0.19
CA ASP A 82 -11.09 -9.82 -0.23
C ASP A 82 -11.15 -10.00 -1.75
N ILE A 83 -12.16 -9.41 -2.39
CA ILE A 83 -12.31 -9.45 -3.85
C ILE A 83 -11.19 -8.64 -4.51
N ALA A 84 -10.89 -7.45 -4.00
CA ALA A 84 -9.86 -6.58 -4.56
C ALA A 84 -8.46 -7.20 -4.46
N ALA A 85 -8.14 -7.87 -3.37
CA ALA A 85 -6.86 -8.54 -3.17
C ALA A 85 -6.54 -9.62 -4.23
N LYS A 86 -7.53 -10.06 -5.03
CA LYS A 86 -7.34 -10.99 -6.16
C LYS A 86 -6.75 -10.30 -7.40
N GLY A 87 -6.60 -8.98 -7.39
CA GLY A 87 -5.88 -8.22 -8.42
C GLY A 87 -6.65 -7.95 -9.71
N VAL A 88 -7.97 -8.22 -9.75
CA VAL A 88 -8.79 -8.03 -10.96
C VAL A 88 -9.65 -6.77 -10.88
N LEU A 89 -10.33 -6.56 -9.76
CA LEU A 89 -11.20 -5.40 -9.53
C LEU A 89 -10.58 -4.53 -8.44
N PRO A 90 -10.35 -3.23 -8.65
CA PRO A 90 -9.77 -2.37 -7.62
C PRO A 90 -10.75 -2.19 -6.46
N THR A 91 -10.22 -1.77 -5.31
CA THR A 91 -11.01 -1.54 -4.08
C THR A 91 -12.11 -0.49 -4.29
N CYS A 92 -11.89 0.48 -5.17
CA CYS A 92 -12.85 1.52 -5.53
C CYS A 92 -12.85 1.74 -7.04
N GLN A 93 -14.01 2.13 -7.59
CA GLN A 93 -14.12 2.58 -8.99
C GLN A 93 -13.32 3.86 -9.24
N ASP A 94 -13.27 4.76 -8.26
CA ASP A 94 -12.40 5.93 -8.30
C ASP A 94 -11.02 5.52 -7.76
N THR A 95 -10.08 5.31 -8.68
CA THR A 95 -8.69 4.95 -8.34
C THR A 95 -7.87 6.16 -7.89
N GLY A 96 -8.47 7.35 -7.83
CA GLY A 96 -7.86 8.57 -7.34
C GLY A 96 -6.84 9.21 -8.28
N THR A 97 -6.13 10.20 -7.74
CA THR A 97 -5.06 10.94 -8.41
C THR A 97 -3.71 10.40 -7.98
N ALA A 98 -2.81 10.14 -8.94
CA ALA A 98 -1.44 9.74 -8.65
C ALA A 98 -0.65 10.90 -8.03
N ILE A 99 -0.32 10.77 -6.73
CA ILE A 99 0.51 11.73 -5.99
C ILE A 99 1.82 11.03 -5.60
N ILE A 100 2.95 11.67 -5.91
CA ILE A 100 4.29 11.19 -5.58
C ILE A 100 4.99 12.24 -4.72
N MET A 101 5.50 11.81 -3.57
CA MET A 101 6.36 12.60 -2.68
C MET A 101 7.71 11.88 -2.62
N GLY A 102 8.78 12.54 -3.06
CA GLY A 102 10.15 12.01 -3.09
C GLY A 102 11.11 12.87 -2.32
#